data_AF-A0A4Q5NY96-F1
#
_entry.id   AF-A0A4Q5NY96-F1
#
_cell.length_a   1.000
_cell.length_b   1.000
_cell.length_c   1.000
_cell.angle_alpha   90.00
_cell.angle_beta   90.00
_cell.angle_gamma   90.00
#
_symmetry.space_group_name_H-M   'P 1'
#
loop_
_entity.id
_entity.type
_entity.pdbx_description
1 polymer ?
#
loop_
_entity_poly.entity_id
_entity_poly.type
_entity_poly.pdbx_seq_one_letter_code
_entity_poly.pdbx_strand_id
1 'polypeptide(L)'
;MKRYFVLAPLALSLALPVQAAPRRAPKGWKTYDGPWFSVFYPATWKATPGKAPAATGGKSDSAFFTSPDGSAQFAIYSPMWNGTPADLNIDMKKEKQVSLLATNSTAKDGVKSQITTKWQTFSANNKSYTRSIVDVENKTLNTRRVFGFRYKNAATYRKFSPQFQKFKASLEQYLD
;
A
#
# COMPACT_ATOMS: atom_id res chain seq x y z
N MET A 1 -7.43 5.89 -53.92
CA MET A 1 -7.66 6.61 -52.64
C MET A 1 -7.77 5.59 -51.52
N LYS A 2 -6.76 5.50 -50.64
CA LYS A 2 -6.74 4.54 -49.51
C LYS A 2 -7.58 5.12 -48.36
N ARG A 3 -8.66 4.44 -47.98
CA ARG A 3 -9.48 4.78 -46.82
C ARG A 3 -8.80 4.20 -45.58
N TYR A 4 -8.26 5.06 -44.73
CA TYR A 4 -7.79 4.66 -43.40
C TYR A 4 -9.02 4.55 -42.49
N PHE A 5 -9.31 3.33 -42.02
CA PHE A 5 -10.19 3.13 -40.87
C PHE A 5 -9.44 3.59 -39.63
N VAL A 6 -9.86 4.72 -39.05
CA VAL A 6 -9.45 5.13 -37.71
C VAL A 6 -10.16 4.21 -36.73
N LEU A 7 -9.44 3.21 -36.21
CA LEU A 7 -9.83 2.49 -35.00
C LEU A 7 -9.76 3.49 -33.84
N ALA A 8 -10.92 3.98 -33.41
CA ALA A 8 -11.04 4.72 -32.17
C ALA A 8 -10.60 3.82 -31.00
N PRO A 9 -9.67 4.25 -30.13
CA PRO A 9 -9.38 3.50 -28.93
C PRO A 9 -10.61 3.59 -28.02
N LEU A 10 -11.25 2.43 -27.79
CA LEU A 10 -12.20 2.26 -26.70
C LEU A 10 -11.45 2.53 -25.39
N ALA A 11 -11.57 3.76 -24.88
CA ALA A 11 -11.15 4.10 -23.53
C ALA A 11 -12.14 3.43 -22.57
N LEU A 12 -11.88 2.16 -22.23
CA LEU A 12 -12.58 1.48 -21.15
C LEU A 12 -12.07 2.08 -19.83
N SER A 13 -12.67 3.22 -19.46
CA SER A 13 -12.51 3.79 -18.14
C SER A 13 -13.20 2.89 -17.12
N LEU A 14 -12.46 1.93 -16.57
CA LEU A 14 -12.82 1.32 -15.29
C LEU A 14 -12.66 2.41 -14.21
N ALA A 15 -13.67 3.28 -14.11
CA ALA A 15 -13.96 3.93 -12.85
C ALA A 15 -14.32 2.81 -11.87
N LEU A 16 -13.33 2.33 -11.12
CA LEU A 16 -13.64 1.53 -9.94
C LEU A 16 -14.52 2.41 -9.05
N PRO A 17 -15.77 2.03 -8.75
CA PRO A 17 -16.56 2.78 -7.80
C PRO A 17 -15.74 2.88 -6.51
N VAL A 18 -15.71 4.08 -5.92
CA VAL A 18 -15.17 4.30 -4.57
C VAL A 18 -16.08 3.51 -3.64
N GLN A 19 -15.80 2.22 -3.50
CA GLN A 19 -16.50 1.34 -2.58
C GLN A 19 -15.97 1.71 -1.21
N ALA A 20 -16.83 2.36 -0.39
CA ALA A 20 -16.53 2.59 1.02
C ALA A 20 -16.03 1.29 1.63
N ALA A 21 -14.88 1.33 2.31
CA ALA A 21 -14.30 0.15 2.90
C ALA A 21 -15.35 -0.51 3.82
N PRO A 22 -15.49 -1.84 3.80
CA PRO A 22 -16.45 -2.52 4.67
C PRO A 22 -16.18 -2.11 6.12
N ARG A 23 -17.18 -1.59 6.84
CA ARG A 23 -17.04 -1.14 8.25
C ARG A 23 -16.74 -2.28 9.24
N ARG A 24 -16.85 -3.54 8.82
CA ARG A 24 -16.61 -4.73 9.65
C ARG A 24 -15.64 -5.67 8.98
N ALA A 25 -14.66 -6.14 9.75
CA ALA A 25 -13.70 -7.12 9.27
C ALA A 25 -14.42 -8.41 8.84
N PRO A 26 -14.07 -8.98 7.67
CA PRO A 26 -14.62 -10.26 7.25
C PRO A 26 -14.19 -11.38 8.21
N LYS A 27 -14.88 -12.52 8.15
CA LYS A 27 -14.53 -13.69 8.98
C LYS A 27 -13.06 -14.07 8.79
N GLY A 28 -12.35 -14.25 9.92
CA GLY A 28 -10.92 -14.58 9.93
C GLY A 28 -9.99 -13.36 9.79
N TRP A 29 -10.53 -12.14 9.88
CA TRP A 29 -9.79 -10.89 9.88
C TRP A 29 -10.08 -10.09 11.15
N LYS A 30 -9.16 -9.20 11.51
CA LYS A 30 -9.27 -8.23 12.59
C LYS A 30 -9.04 -6.83 12.04
N THR A 31 -9.60 -5.83 12.72
CA THR A 31 -9.29 -4.42 12.46
C THR A 31 -8.07 -4.02 13.26
N TYR A 32 -7.19 -3.25 12.64
CA TYR A 32 -6.15 -2.49 13.31
C TYR A 32 -6.50 -1.01 13.20
N ASP A 33 -6.56 -0.34 14.34
CA ASP A 33 -6.85 1.08 14.45
C ASP A 33 -5.56 1.85 14.71
N GLY A 34 -5.11 2.57 13.67
CA GLY A 34 -4.06 3.56 13.77
C GLY A 34 -4.62 4.92 14.22
N PRO A 35 -3.76 5.94 14.34
CA PRO A 35 -4.20 7.28 14.72
C PRO A 35 -5.10 7.94 13.65
N TRP A 36 -4.82 7.69 12.37
CA TRP A 36 -5.46 8.35 11.22
C TRP A 36 -6.00 7.37 10.19
N PHE A 37 -6.03 6.08 10.54
CA PHE A 37 -6.46 5.04 9.62
C PHE A 37 -6.94 3.81 10.36
N SER A 38 -7.70 2.98 9.66
CA SER A 38 -7.84 1.56 9.98
C SER A 38 -7.58 0.68 8.76
N VAL A 39 -7.22 -0.56 9.04
CA VAL A 39 -7.03 -1.63 8.05
C VAL A 39 -7.45 -2.97 8.62
N PHE A 40 -7.84 -3.88 7.74
CA PHE A 40 -8.05 -5.28 8.10
C PHE A 40 -6.79 -6.09 7.88
N TYR A 41 -6.47 -6.96 8.83
CA TYR A 41 -5.39 -7.94 8.72
C TYR A 41 -5.88 -9.34 9.11
N PRO A 42 -5.23 -10.43 8.65
CA PRO A 42 -5.65 -11.78 9.01
C PRO A 42 -5.55 -12.00 10.53
N ALA A 43 -6.58 -12.60 11.13
CA ALA A 43 -6.74 -12.65 12.59
C ALA A 43 -5.63 -13.43 13.33
N THR A 44 -4.94 -14.31 12.62
CA THR A 44 -3.82 -15.12 13.14
C THR A 44 -2.47 -14.40 13.08
N TRP A 45 -2.39 -13.26 12.38
CA TRP A 45 -1.15 -12.51 12.23
C TRP A 45 -0.90 -11.62 13.45
N LYS A 46 0.37 -11.39 13.75
CA LYS A 46 0.79 -10.47 14.80
C LYS A 46 0.85 -9.05 14.24
N ALA A 47 0.08 -8.13 14.82
CA ALA A 47 0.19 -6.71 14.55
C ALA A 47 1.22 -6.05 15.48
N THR A 48 1.99 -5.12 14.95
CA THR A 48 3.00 -4.34 15.68
C THR A 48 2.98 -2.91 15.14
N PRO A 49 2.84 -1.88 16.00
CA PRO A 49 2.99 -0.50 15.55
C PRO A 49 4.42 -0.29 15.04
N GLY A 50 4.60 0.60 14.07
CA GLY A 50 5.93 1.06 13.70
C GLY A 50 6.47 2.11 14.68
N LYS A 51 7.49 2.86 14.25
CA LYS A 51 8.10 3.90 15.05
C LYS A 51 7.22 5.14 15.06
N ALA A 52 6.68 5.48 16.23
CA ALA A 52 5.91 6.69 16.42
C ALA A 52 6.81 7.94 16.42
N PRO A 53 6.52 8.98 15.60
CA PRO A 53 7.09 10.30 15.83
C PRO A 53 6.52 10.90 17.12
N ALA A 54 7.25 11.85 17.74
CA ALA A 54 6.80 12.49 18.98
C ALA A 54 5.45 13.23 18.83
N ALA A 55 5.14 13.72 17.62
CA ALA A 55 3.97 14.54 17.32
C ALA A 55 2.61 13.80 17.38
N THR A 56 2.59 12.47 17.36
CA THR A 56 1.37 11.66 17.31
C THR A 56 0.95 11.09 18.67
N GLY A 57 1.46 11.66 19.77
CA GLY A 57 1.15 11.21 21.13
C GLY A 57 1.58 9.76 21.41
N GLY A 58 2.63 9.29 20.74
CA GLY A 58 3.16 7.93 20.88
C GLY A 58 2.51 6.86 19.99
N LYS A 59 1.58 7.23 19.09
CA LYS A 59 0.99 6.31 18.10
C LYS A 59 1.72 6.39 16.76
N SER A 60 1.97 5.26 16.11
CA SER A 60 2.67 5.26 14.81
C SER A 60 1.72 5.47 13.64
N ASP A 61 2.13 6.28 12.66
CA ASP A 61 1.48 6.39 11.34
C ASP A 61 1.71 5.15 10.48
N SER A 62 2.52 4.21 10.97
CA SER A 62 2.83 2.93 10.34
C SER A 62 2.48 1.74 11.23
N ALA A 63 2.22 0.60 10.60
CA ALA A 63 2.02 -0.66 11.28
C ALA A 63 2.53 -1.84 10.45
N PHE A 64 2.91 -2.91 11.13
CA PHE A 64 3.44 -4.14 10.55
C PHE A 64 2.63 -5.35 11.02
N PHE A 65 2.29 -6.23 10.10
CA PHE A 65 1.50 -7.44 10.34
C PHE A 65 2.31 -8.64 9.86
N THR A 66 2.69 -9.53 10.77
CA THR A 66 3.59 -10.65 10.45
C THR A 66 2.84 -11.98 10.54
N SER A 67 3.03 -12.83 9.52
CA SER A 67 2.43 -14.17 9.50
C SER A 67 2.94 -15.04 10.66
N PRO A 68 2.16 -16.02 11.14
CA PRO A 68 2.56 -16.91 12.24
C PRO A 68 3.91 -17.61 12.00
N ASP A 69 4.21 -17.93 10.74
CA ASP A 69 5.44 -18.60 10.32
C ASP A 69 6.59 -17.63 9.96
N GLY A 70 6.37 -16.31 10.09
CA GLY A 70 7.33 -15.27 9.77
C GLY A 70 7.70 -15.17 8.28
N SER A 71 7.07 -15.95 7.39
CA SER A 71 7.39 -15.97 5.97
C SER A 71 6.92 -14.72 5.23
N ALA A 72 5.87 -14.07 5.73
CA ALA A 72 5.27 -12.88 5.16
C ALA A 72 5.08 -11.77 6.18
N GLN A 73 5.18 -10.52 5.73
CA GLN A 73 4.82 -9.35 6.51
C GLN A 73 4.14 -8.32 5.61
N PHE A 74 2.99 -7.82 6.03
CA PHE A 74 2.36 -6.65 5.45
C PHE A 74 2.76 -5.41 6.26
N ALA A 75 2.87 -4.29 5.59
CA ALA A 75 3.14 -3.01 6.23
C ALA A 75 2.23 -1.94 5.64
N ILE A 76 1.90 -0.95 6.44
CA ILE A 76 1.24 0.27 6.01
C ILE A 76 1.93 1.47 6.64
N TYR A 77 1.95 2.59 5.91
CA TYR A 77 2.15 3.93 6.42
C TYR A 77 1.03 4.80 5.85
N SER A 78 0.22 5.40 6.72
CA SER A 78 -0.96 6.19 6.35
C SER A 78 -1.19 7.30 7.40
N PRO A 79 -0.31 8.31 7.44
CA PRO A 79 -0.51 9.52 8.25
C PRO A 79 -1.75 10.31 7.82
N MET A 80 -2.16 11.28 8.64
CA MET A 80 -3.21 12.25 8.30
C MET A 80 -2.88 13.04 7.03
N TRP A 81 -1.65 13.56 6.96
CA TRP A 81 -1.11 14.32 5.83
C TRP A 81 0.11 13.65 5.24
N ASN A 82 0.63 14.16 4.13
CA ASN A 82 1.87 13.68 3.55
C ASN A 82 3.01 13.68 4.57
N GLY A 83 3.98 12.79 4.36
CA GLY A 83 5.16 12.68 5.22
C GLY A 83 6.15 11.63 4.72
N THR A 84 7.17 11.39 5.53
CA THR A 84 8.24 10.44 5.20
C THR A 84 7.94 9.07 5.82
N PRO A 85 7.78 8.00 5.01
CA PRO A 85 7.54 6.64 5.50
C PRO A 85 8.85 6.01 6.00
N ALA A 86 9.46 6.56 7.05
CA ALA A 86 10.80 6.19 7.51
C ALA A 86 10.96 4.68 7.78
N ASP A 87 9.91 4.04 8.30
CA ASP A 87 9.84 2.60 8.58
C ASP A 87 9.78 1.70 7.33
N LEU A 88 9.37 2.24 6.18
CA LEU A 88 9.24 1.50 4.91
C LEU A 88 10.29 1.93 3.87
N ASN A 89 11.18 2.87 4.21
CA ASN A 89 12.26 3.30 3.33
C ASN A 89 13.20 2.14 2.97
N ILE A 90 13.85 2.24 1.81
CA ILE A 90 14.92 1.32 1.43
C ILE A 90 16.13 1.46 2.33
N ASP A 91 16.62 0.33 2.83
CA ASP A 91 17.93 0.22 3.46
C ASP A 91 18.91 -0.36 2.43
N MET A 92 19.61 0.54 1.72
CA MET A 92 20.58 0.17 0.66
C MET A 92 21.72 -0.73 1.17
N LYS A 93 21.96 -0.79 2.49
CA LYS A 93 22.96 -1.71 3.06
C LYS A 93 22.45 -3.15 3.11
N LYS A 94 21.13 -3.34 3.18
CA LYS A 94 20.49 -4.67 3.34
C LYS A 94 19.78 -5.15 2.08
N GLU A 95 19.40 -4.25 1.20
CA GLU A 95 18.56 -4.53 0.06
C GLU A 95 19.06 -3.84 -1.20
N LYS A 96 18.66 -4.38 -2.36
CA LYS A 96 18.80 -3.74 -3.67
C LYS A 96 17.45 -3.57 -4.34
N GLN A 97 17.25 -2.45 -5.03
CA GLN A 97 16.06 -2.25 -5.86
C GLN A 97 16.17 -3.11 -7.13
N VAL A 98 15.17 -3.94 -7.36
CA VAL A 98 15.07 -4.85 -8.51
C VAL A 98 14.14 -4.29 -9.56
N SER A 99 13.11 -3.54 -9.15
CA SER A 99 12.22 -2.86 -10.09
C SER A 99 11.68 -1.57 -9.50
N LEU A 100 11.40 -0.62 -10.40
CA LEU A 100 10.70 0.62 -10.13
C LEU A 100 9.80 0.91 -11.33
N LEU A 101 8.51 1.09 -11.05
CA LEU A 101 7.53 1.63 -11.98
C LEU A 101 6.88 2.84 -11.33
N ALA A 102 6.73 3.94 -12.07
CA ALA A 102 6.06 5.12 -11.59
C ALA A 102 5.04 5.59 -12.63
N THR A 103 3.89 6.05 -12.15
CA THR A 103 2.85 6.65 -13.00
C THR A 103 2.37 7.94 -12.37
N ASN A 104 2.00 8.89 -13.24
CA ASN A 104 1.29 10.09 -12.85
C ASN A 104 -0.11 10.00 -13.42
N SER A 105 -1.10 10.35 -12.62
CA SER A 105 -2.50 10.36 -13.03
C SER A 105 -3.20 11.56 -12.43
N THR A 106 -4.33 11.91 -13.03
CA THR A 106 -5.24 12.92 -12.49
C THR A 106 -6.49 12.20 -12.04
N ALA A 107 -6.81 12.22 -10.76
CA ALA A 107 -8.12 11.74 -10.29
C ALA A 107 -9.21 12.73 -10.73
N LYS A 108 -10.38 12.20 -11.09
CA LYS A 108 -11.58 13.00 -11.37
C LYS A 108 -12.42 13.11 -10.10
N ASP A 109 -11.86 13.74 -9.07
CA ASP A 109 -12.52 13.88 -7.77
C ASP A 109 -12.93 15.34 -7.56
N GLY A 110 -13.65 15.95 -8.53
CA GLY A 110 -14.08 17.37 -8.49
C GLY A 110 -12.95 18.42 -8.54
N VAL A 111 -11.76 18.05 -8.07
CA VAL A 111 -10.48 18.73 -8.11
C VAL A 111 -9.56 17.87 -8.97
N LYS A 112 -8.83 18.47 -9.92
CA LYS A 112 -7.82 17.76 -10.71
C LYS A 112 -6.62 17.41 -9.82
N SER A 113 -6.75 16.37 -9.00
CA SER A 113 -5.68 15.95 -8.09
C SER A 113 -4.56 15.27 -8.84
N GLN A 114 -3.33 15.75 -8.65
CA GLN A 114 -2.12 15.14 -9.19
C GLN A 114 -1.68 13.98 -8.29
N ILE A 115 -1.83 12.76 -8.80
CA ILE A 115 -1.48 11.53 -8.09
C ILE A 115 -0.25 10.90 -8.73
N THR A 116 0.79 10.69 -7.94
CA THR A 116 1.94 9.87 -8.30
C THR A 116 1.80 8.52 -7.60
N THR A 117 1.84 7.42 -8.37
CA THR A 117 1.94 6.07 -7.80
C THR A 117 3.26 5.43 -8.20
N LYS A 118 4.01 4.93 -7.21
CA LYS A 118 5.26 4.18 -7.42
C LYS A 118 5.09 2.75 -6.93
N TRP A 119 5.47 1.80 -7.78
CA TRP A 119 5.61 0.39 -7.42
C TRP A 119 7.09 0.05 -7.42
N GLN A 120 7.57 -0.45 -6.29
CA GLN A 120 8.98 -0.77 -6.13
C GLN A 120 9.13 -2.19 -5.62
N THR A 121 10.12 -2.91 -6.13
CA THR A 121 10.49 -4.23 -5.60
C THR A 121 11.93 -4.22 -5.16
N PHE A 122 12.18 -4.74 -3.97
CA PHE A 122 13.50 -4.83 -3.38
C PHE A 122 13.80 -6.28 -3.01
N SER A 123 15.03 -6.71 -3.24
CA SER A 123 15.52 -8.02 -2.85
C SER A 123 16.60 -7.85 -1.78
N ALA A 124 16.51 -8.63 -0.71
CA ALA A 124 17.55 -8.65 0.31
C ALA A 124 18.88 -9.10 -0.30
N ASN A 125 20.00 -8.50 0.13
CA ASN A 125 21.34 -8.83 -0.40
C ASN A 125 21.70 -10.31 -0.16
N ASN A 126 21.28 -10.86 0.98
CA ASN A 126 21.42 -12.29 1.31
C ASN A 126 20.30 -13.18 0.73
N LYS A 127 19.43 -12.64 -0.13
CA LYS A 127 18.29 -13.33 -0.75
C LYS A 127 17.26 -13.92 0.22
N SER A 128 17.28 -13.50 1.49
CA SER A 128 16.37 -14.05 2.52
C SER A 128 14.91 -13.63 2.35
N TYR A 129 14.64 -12.56 1.62
CA TYR A 129 13.30 -12.11 1.27
C TYR A 129 13.32 -11.19 0.05
N THR A 130 12.11 -10.96 -0.47
CA THR A 130 11.78 -9.86 -1.37
C THR A 130 10.70 -9.01 -0.70
N ARG A 131 10.69 -7.71 -0.96
CA ARG A 131 9.56 -6.86 -0.57
C ARG A 131 9.09 -5.99 -1.72
N SER A 132 7.78 -5.86 -1.84
CA SER A 132 7.13 -4.98 -2.80
C SER A 132 6.48 -3.81 -2.06
N ILE A 133 6.68 -2.60 -2.54
CA ILE A 133 6.07 -1.38 -2.03
C ILE A 133 5.14 -0.80 -3.10
N VAL A 134 3.99 -0.31 -2.66
CA VAL A 134 3.18 0.63 -3.43
C VAL A 134 3.07 1.93 -2.63
N ASP A 135 3.54 3.02 -3.21
CA ASP A 135 3.55 4.36 -2.63
C ASP A 135 2.67 5.26 -3.49
N VAL A 136 1.59 5.78 -2.90
CA VAL A 136 0.61 6.63 -3.55
C VAL A 136 0.64 7.98 -2.87
N GLU A 137 1.02 9.00 -3.62
CA GLU A 137 1.10 10.38 -3.18
C GLU A 137 0.10 11.24 -3.98
N ASN A 138 -0.81 11.91 -3.28
CA ASN A 138 -1.65 12.95 -3.86
C ASN A 138 -1.05 14.30 -3.51
N LYS A 139 -0.39 14.92 -4.49
CA LYS A 139 0.32 16.20 -4.30
C LYS A 139 -0.64 17.36 -4.09
N THR A 140 -1.83 17.29 -4.67
CA THR A 140 -2.83 18.36 -4.59
C THR A 140 -3.50 18.39 -3.22
N LEU A 141 -3.86 17.22 -2.68
CA LEU A 141 -4.48 17.10 -1.36
C LEU A 141 -3.46 16.95 -0.23
N ASN A 142 -2.17 16.95 -0.56
CA ASN A 142 -1.08 16.73 0.39
C ASN A 142 -1.29 15.47 1.27
N THR A 143 -1.62 14.34 0.65
CA THR A 143 -1.78 13.05 1.33
C THR A 143 -0.87 11.99 0.72
N ARG A 144 -0.46 11.01 1.55
CA ARG A 144 0.37 9.90 1.10
C ARG A 144 0.03 8.63 1.87
N ARG A 145 -0.01 7.52 1.15
CA ARG A 145 -0.14 6.18 1.73
C ARG A 145 0.84 5.23 1.08
N VAL A 146 1.42 4.36 1.90
CA VAL A 146 2.40 3.37 1.47
C VAL A 146 2.00 2.01 2.00
N PHE A 147 2.01 1.01 1.12
CA PHE A 147 1.79 -0.38 1.49
C PHE A 147 3.02 -1.21 1.16
N GLY A 148 3.44 -2.05 2.10
CA GLY A 148 4.55 -2.98 1.94
C GLY A 148 4.08 -4.43 2.02
N PHE A 149 4.67 -5.30 1.19
CA PHE A 149 4.54 -6.74 1.29
C PHE A 149 5.93 -7.37 1.21
N ARG A 150 6.45 -7.83 2.34
CA ARG A 150 7.66 -8.63 2.43
C ARG A 150 7.30 -10.12 2.42
N TYR A 151 8.03 -10.92 1.64
CA TYR A 151 7.82 -12.35 1.50
C TYR A 151 9.13 -13.09 1.27
N LYS A 152 9.23 -14.31 1.82
CA LYS A 152 10.44 -15.15 1.73
C LYS A 152 10.75 -15.61 0.30
N ASN A 153 9.74 -16.04 -0.45
CA ASN A 153 9.90 -16.64 -1.78
C ASN A 153 8.61 -16.56 -2.62
N ALA A 154 8.66 -17.03 -3.87
CA ALA A 154 7.53 -16.99 -4.80
C ALA A 154 6.30 -17.78 -4.33
N ALA A 155 6.49 -18.89 -3.61
CA ALA A 155 5.37 -19.65 -3.04
C ALA A 155 4.64 -18.83 -1.95
N THR A 156 5.41 -18.16 -1.09
CA THR A 156 4.89 -17.25 -0.07
C THR A 156 4.13 -16.08 -0.71
N TYR A 157 4.70 -15.48 -1.77
CA TYR A 157 4.05 -14.43 -2.53
C TYR A 157 2.68 -14.87 -3.07
N ARG A 158 2.63 -16.01 -3.77
CA ARG A 158 1.37 -16.54 -4.34
C ARG A 158 0.33 -16.82 -3.26
N LYS A 159 0.75 -17.41 -2.14
CA LYS A 159 -0.12 -17.73 -1.00
C LYS A 159 -0.78 -16.48 -0.41
N PHE A 160 0.00 -15.42 -0.19
CA PHE A 160 -0.47 -14.25 0.56
C PHE A 160 -0.86 -13.04 -0.29
N SER A 161 -0.56 -13.02 -1.60
CA SER A 161 -0.95 -11.91 -2.49
C SER A 161 -2.46 -11.63 -2.49
N PRO A 162 -3.37 -12.62 -2.52
CA PRO A 162 -4.81 -12.34 -2.41
C PRO A 162 -5.19 -11.68 -1.08
N GLN A 163 -4.53 -12.05 0.02
CA GLN A 163 -4.73 -11.40 1.33
C GLN A 163 -4.17 -9.99 1.31
N PHE A 164 -3.00 -9.76 0.70
CA PHE A 164 -2.43 -8.43 0.58
C PHE A 164 -3.33 -7.46 -0.21
N GLN A 165 -4.00 -7.92 -1.27
CA GLN A 165 -4.95 -7.07 -1.99
C GLN A 165 -6.15 -6.68 -1.09
N LYS A 166 -6.67 -7.62 -0.29
CA LYS A 166 -7.75 -7.34 0.68
C LYS A 166 -7.29 -6.36 1.76
N PHE A 167 -6.08 -6.54 2.29
CA PHE A 167 -5.45 -5.62 3.25
C PHE A 167 -5.41 -4.19 2.69
N LYS A 168 -4.90 -4.00 1.47
CA LYS A 168 -4.86 -2.67 0.83
C LYS A 168 -6.24 -2.07 0.61
N ALA A 169 -7.19 -2.88 0.12
CA ALA A 169 -8.55 -2.44 -0.18
C ALA A 169 -9.35 -2.09 1.09
N SER A 170 -8.92 -2.56 2.26
CA SER A 170 -9.57 -2.28 3.54
C SER A 170 -9.12 -0.98 4.21
N LEU A 171 -8.18 -0.24 3.60
CA LEU A 171 -7.74 1.03 4.17
C LEU A 171 -8.90 2.03 4.21
N GLU A 172 -9.19 2.48 5.43
CA GLU A 172 -10.02 3.64 5.71
C GLU A 172 -9.12 4.70 6.34
N GLN A 173 -9.11 5.92 5.80
CA GLN A 173 -8.39 7.06 6.37
C GLN A 173 -9.38 7.96 7.10
N TYR A 174 -9.01 8.40 8.30
CA TYR A 174 -9.75 9.37 9.07
C TYR A 174 -9.23 10.75 8.66
N LEU A 175 -10.04 11.48 7.88
CA LEU A 175 -9.83 12.89 7.60
C LEU A 175 -10.76 13.70 8.52
N ASP A 176 -10.37 14.93 8.83
CA ASP A 176 -11.25 15.91 9.47
C ASP A 176 -12.31 16.47 8.50
#